data_AF-A0A7J7NMK3-F1
#
_entry.id   AF-A0A7J7NMK3-F1
#
_cell.length_a   1.000
_cell.length_b   1.000
_cell.length_c   1.000
_cell.angle_alpha   90.00
_cell.angle_beta   90.00
_cell.angle_gamma   90.00
#
_symmetry.space_group_name_H-M   'P 1'
#
loop_
_entity.id
_entity.type
_entity.pdbx_description
1 polymer ?
#
loop_
_entity_poly.entity_id
_entity_poly.type
_entity_poly.pdbx_seq_one_letter_code
_entity_poly.pdbx_strand_id
1 'polypeptide(L)'
;MAATPLKYPYPSNLNITNFVSLKFQSTNYLLCETQVLSLIESQDLLGSITGKTTQPEAEINDDNGEKIINPDLLAWVCTDGPVKAWITATISEEALDTVVGITTSNDVWNALANVYSQNLQAHEFELLFKLQEKKKDLTLLYVYLTESENPYLTQTKYFGF
;
A
#
# COMPACT_ATOMS: atom_id res chain seq x y z
N MET A 1 41.44 1.28 2.11
CA MET A 1 40.75 2.44 1.51
C MET A 1 39.27 2.15 1.58
N ALA A 2 38.51 2.88 2.40
CA ALA A 2 37.06 2.74 2.44
C ALA A 2 36.50 3.33 1.13
N ALA A 3 35.75 2.53 0.37
CA ALA A 3 35.03 3.03 -0.79
C ALA A 3 34.02 4.08 -0.32
N THR A 4 34.07 5.28 -0.90
CA THR A 4 33.05 6.31 -0.66
C THR A 4 31.70 5.71 -1.05
N PRO A 5 30.66 5.76 -0.19
CA PRO A 5 29.35 5.24 -0.54
C PRO A 5 28.84 5.99 -1.77
N LEU A 6 28.41 5.24 -2.78
CA LEU A 6 27.85 5.81 -4.01
C LEU A 6 26.59 6.59 -3.67
N LYS A 7 26.45 7.80 -4.22
CA LYS A 7 25.25 8.64 -4.06
C LYS A 7 23.98 7.92 -4.53
N TYR A 8 24.12 7.09 -5.57
CA TYR A 8 23.08 6.22 -6.10
C TYR A 8 23.66 4.81 -6.31
N PRO A 9 23.28 3.82 -5.50
CA PRO A 9 23.72 2.44 -5.67
C PRO A 9 23.04 1.80 -6.88
N TYR A 10 23.81 1.09 -7.71
CA TYR A 10 23.26 0.34 -8.83
C TYR A 10 22.80 -1.05 -8.36
N PRO A 11 21.53 -1.43 -8.57
CA PRO A 11 21.05 -2.77 -8.25
C PRO A 11 21.79 -3.83 -9.06
N SER A 12 21.95 -5.01 -8.47
CA SER A 12 22.33 -6.20 -9.24
C SER A 12 21.20 -6.57 -10.22
N ASN A 13 21.53 -7.14 -11.38
CA ASN A 13 20.53 -7.70 -12.29
C ASN A 13 19.84 -8.91 -11.63
N LEU A 14 18.71 -8.66 -10.97
CA LEU A 14 17.92 -9.68 -10.27
C LEU A 14 16.67 -10.05 -11.07
N ASN A 15 16.38 -11.34 -11.14
CA ASN A 15 15.09 -11.82 -11.60
C ASN A 15 14.09 -11.78 -10.44
N ILE A 16 13.16 -10.83 -10.49
CA ILE A 16 12.13 -10.59 -9.47
C ILE A 16 11.31 -11.84 -9.14
N THR A 17 11.09 -12.73 -10.12
CA THR A 17 10.30 -13.96 -9.94
C THR A 17 10.95 -14.97 -8.99
N ASN A 18 12.25 -14.81 -8.70
CA ASN A 18 12.97 -15.67 -7.75
C ASN A 18 12.79 -15.22 -6.29
N PHE A 19 12.34 -13.98 -6.07
CA PHE A 19 12.27 -13.36 -4.74
C PHE A 19 10.84 -13.07 -4.30
N VAL A 20 9.95 -12.81 -5.26
CA VAL A 20 8.55 -12.52 -4.98
C VAL A 20 7.68 -13.53 -5.71
N SER A 21 7.08 -14.44 -4.94
CA SER A 21 6.21 -15.50 -5.45
C SER A 21 4.75 -15.07 -5.52
N LEU A 22 4.40 -13.95 -4.88
CA LEU A 22 3.04 -13.47 -4.71
C LEU A 22 2.81 -12.18 -5.50
N LYS A 23 1.69 -12.13 -6.23
CA LYS A 23 1.22 -10.87 -6.82
C LYS A 23 0.40 -10.11 -5.77
N PHE A 24 0.57 -8.79 -5.66
CA PHE A 24 -0.23 -7.89 -4.85
C PHE A 24 -1.71 -8.02 -5.23
N GLN A 25 -2.46 -8.64 -4.36
CA GLN A 25 -3.91 -8.73 -4.34
C GLN A 25 -4.41 -8.06 -3.06
N SER A 26 -5.66 -7.59 -3.07
CA SER A 26 -6.29 -6.98 -1.89
C SER A 26 -6.25 -7.86 -0.64
N THR A 27 -6.22 -9.18 -0.81
CA THR A 27 -6.23 -10.17 0.26
C THR A 27 -4.85 -10.56 0.79
N ASN A 28 -3.75 -10.20 0.09
CA ASN A 28 -2.40 -10.64 0.44
C ASN A 28 -1.39 -9.48 0.54
N TYR A 29 -1.87 -8.23 0.56
CA TYR A 29 -1.06 -7.02 0.56
C TYR A 29 0.10 -7.08 1.57
N LEU A 30 -0.17 -7.38 2.84
CA LEU A 30 0.86 -7.41 3.90
C LEU A 30 1.99 -8.42 3.61
N LEU A 31 1.67 -9.57 3.01
CA LEU A 31 2.68 -10.56 2.65
C LEU A 31 3.52 -10.10 1.46
N CYS A 32 2.87 -9.53 0.44
CA CYS A 32 3.57 -9.04 -0.75
C CYS A 32 4.44 -7.82 -0.41
N GLU A 33 3.93 -6.90 0.41
CA GLU A 33 4.67 -5.76 0.97
C GLU A 33 5.94 -6.24 1.70
N THR A 34 5.81 -7.26 2.55
CA THR A 34 6.97 -7.83 3.27
C THR A 34 8.02 -8.42 2.32
N GLN A 35 7.61 -9.14 1.28
CA GLN A 35 8.54 -9.74 0.30
C GLN A 35 9.26 -8.67 -0.52
N VAL A 36 8.53 -7.65 -0.99
CA VAL A 36 9.10 -6.55 -1.79
C VAL A 36 10.03 -5.68 -0.95
N LEU A 37 9.65 -5.36 0.30
CA LEU A 37 10.53 -4.65 1.24
C LEU A 37 11.82 -5.43 1.49
N SER A 38 11.72 -6.73 1.78
CA SER A 38 12.90 -7.58 2.02
C SER A 38 13.87 -7.57 0.84
N LEU A 39 13.35 -7.60 -0.39
CA LEU A 39 14.16 -7.52 -1.59
C LEU A 39 14.85 -6.16 -1.72
N ILE A 40 14.11 -5.06 -1.56
CA ILE A 40 14.63 -3.69 -1.66
C ILE A 40 15.70 -3.44 -0.60
N GLU A 41 15.47 -3.88 0.64
CA GLU A 41 16.43 -3.79 1.74
C GLU A 41 17.71 -4.59 1.46
N SER A 42 17.58 -5.79 0.85
CA SER A 42 18.74 -6.61 0.49
C SER A 42 19.68 -5.94 -0.53
N GLN A 43 19.20 -4.93 -1.24
CA GLN A 43 19.94 -4.16 -2.24
C GLN A 43 20.37 -2.79 -1.74
N ASP A 44 20.09 -2.44 -0.47
CA ASP A 44 20.31 -1.11 0.10
C ASP A 44 19.56 0.01 -0.67
N LEU A 45 18.36 -0.32 -1.17
CA LEU A 45 17.53 0.57 -2.01
C LEU A 45 16.30 1.13 -1.30
N LEU A 46 16.23 0.99 0.03
CA LEU A 46 15.11 1.49 0.83
C LEU A 46 14.91 3.01 0.65
N GLY A 47 15.99 3.74 0.32
CA GLY A 47 15.94 5.17 0.02
C GLY A 47 15.06 5.54 -1.16
N SER A 48 14.93 4.67 -2.17
CA SER A 48 14.12 4.92 -3.36
C SER A 48 12.62 4.90 -3.06
N ILE A 49 12.17 4.02 -2.16
CA ILE A 49 10.76 3.95 -1.77
C ILE A 49 10.40 4.83 -0.57
N THR A 50 11.36 5.26 0.24
CA THR A 50 11.12 6.19 1.37
C THR A 50 11.24 7.66 0.95
N GLY A 51 11.70 7.94 -0.27
CA GLY A 51 11.95 9.29 -0.76
C GLY A 51 13.24 9.91 -0.20
N LYS A 52 14.05 9.15 0.55
CA LYS A 52 15.37 9.59 1.01
C LYS A 52 16.35 9.78 -0.16
N THR A 53 16.19 8.97 -1.22
CA THR A 53 16.93 9.09 -2.48
C THR A 53 16.11 9.92 -3.46
N THR A 54 16.19 11.24 -3.35
CA THR A 54 15.38 12.16 -4.15
C THR A 54 15.83 12.21 -5.61
N GLN A 55 14.88 12.45 -6.51
CA GLN A 55 15.17 12.71 -7.91
C GLN A 55 15.99 14.00 -8.02
N PRO A 56 17.18 13.96 -8.63
CA PRO A 56 17.98 15.16 -8.86
C PRO A 56 17.34 16.02 -9.97
N GLU A 57 17.60 17.32 -9.93
CA GLU A 57 17.16 18.26 -10.97
C GLU A 57 17.70 17.83 -12.33
N ALA A 58 16.91 17.98 -13.39
CA ALA A 58 17.30 17.55 -14.73
C ALA A 58 18.42 18.41 -15.33
N GLU A 59 18.44 19.70 -14.97
CA GLU A 59 19.45 20.67 -15.38
C GLU A 59 20.03 21.34 -14.14
N ILE A 60 21.35 21.54 -14.12
CA ILE A 60 22.06 22.29 -13.08
C ILE A 60 22.89 23.39 -13.76
N ASN A 61 23.30 24.41 -13.00
CA ASN A 61 24.23 25.41 -13.53
C ASN A 61 25.66 24.90 -13.34
N ASP A 62 26.47 25.01 -14.39
CA ASP A 62 27.93 24.80 -14.34
C ASP A 62 28.61 25.96 -13.58
N ASP A 63 29.91 25.82 -13.30
CA ASP A 63 30.75 26.83 -12.63
C ASP A 63 30.70 28.21 -13.33
N ASN A 64 30.35 28.23 -14.62
CA ASN A 64 30.18 29.44 -15.44
C ASN A 64 28.74 30.01 -15.43
N GLY A 65 27.80 29.39 -14.72
CA GLY A 65 26.38 29.79 -14.69
C GLY A 65 25.55 29.33 -15.89
N GLU A 66 26.12 28.53 -16.79
CA GLU A 66 25.43 27.93 -17.94
C GLU A 66 24.63 26.69 -17.50
N LYS A 67 23.44 26.49 -18.09
CA LYS A 67 22.61 25.32 -17.81
C LYS A 67 23.18 24.08 -18.51
N ILE A 68 23.49 23.05 -17.73
CA ILE A 68 23.97 21.74 -18.19
C ILE A 68 23.06 20.63 -17.68
N ILE A 69 23.04 19.49 -18.39
CA ILE A 69 22.32 18.29 -17.94
C ILE A 69 22.99 17.75 -16.68
N ASN A 70 22.18 17.42 -15.67
CA ASN A 70 22.70 16.89 -14.44
C ASN A 70 23.27 15.46 -14.63
N PRO A 71 24.57 15.23 -14.41
CA PRO A 71 25.16 13.90 -14.55
C PRO A 71 24.58 12.88 -13.57
N ASP A 72 24.05 13.34 -12.43
CA ASP A 72 23.44 12.49 -11.41
C ASP A 72 22.07 11.94 -11.82
N LEU A 73 21.40 12.55 -12.80
CA LEU A 73 20.07 12.13 -13.22
C LEU A 73 20.07 10.71 -13.76
N LEU A 74 21.05 10.37 -14.61
CA LEU A 74 21.15 9.02 -15.16
C LEU A 74 21.42 7.99 -14.06
N ALA A 75 22.29 8.30 -13.11
CA ALA A 75 22.60 7.43 -11.99
C ALA A 75 21.36 7.17 -11.12
N TRP A 76 20.59 8.22 -10.82
CA TRP A 76 19.32 8.09 -10.12
C TRP A 76 18.31 7.21 -10.88
N VAL A 77 18.15 7.42 -12.20
CA VAL A 77 17.25 6.61 -13.03
C VAL A 77 17.64 5.13 -13.02
N CYS A 78 18.94 4.83 -13.04
CA CYS A 78 19.44 3.45 -12.96
C CYS A 78 19.23 2.80 -11.59
N THR A 79 19.07 3.61 -10.53
CA THR A 79 18.73 3.14 -9.18
C THR A 79 17.23 2.99 -8.97
N ASP A 80 16.42 3.98 -9.36
CA ASP A 80 14.96 3.99 -9.17
C ASP A 80 14.22 3.05 -10.14
N GLY A 81 14.68 2.99 -11.39
CA GLY A 81 14.03 2.24 -12.46
C GLY A 81 13.81 0.76 -12.14
N PRO A 82 14.85 0.02 -11.70
CA PRO A 82 14.70 -1.38 -11.32
C PRO A 82 13.78 -1.59 -10.12
N VAL A 83 13.82 -0.70 -9.12
CA VAL A 83 12.91 -0.75 -7.96
C VAL A 83 11.46 -0.61 -8.42
N LYS A 84 11.19 0.37 -9.30
CA LYS A 84 9.85 0.53 -9.90
C LYS A 84 9.45 -0.71 -10.69
N ALA A 85 10.34 -1.28 -11.49
CA ALA A 85 10.07 -2.49 -12.27
C ALA A 85 9.75 -3.69 -11.37
N TRP A 86 10.48 -3.85 -10.26
CA TRP A 86 10.23 -4.89 -9.26
C TRP A 86 8.86 -4.74 -8.64
N ILE A 87 8.52 -3.54 -8.15
CA ILE A 87 7.20 -3.29 -7.57
C ILE A 87 6.12 -3.59 -8.62
N THR A 88 6.23 -3.03 -9.83
CA THR A 88 5.24 -3.19 -10.91
C THR A 88 5.06 -4.66 -11.33
N ALA A 89 6.15 -5.44 -11.42
CA ALA A 89 6.09 -6.87 -11.77
C ALA A 89 5.36 -7.71 -10.73
N THR A 90 5.27 -7.22 -9.49
CA THR A 90 4.58 -7.89 -8.39
C THR A 90 3.13 -7.44 -8.27
N ILE A 91 2.63 -6.50 -9.08
CA ILE A 91 1.25 -6.03 -8.99
C ILE A 91 0.29 -6.98 -9.72
N SER A 92 -0.92 -7.17 -9.20
CA SER A 92 -2.01 -7.81 -9.96
C SER A 92 -2.60 -6.85 -11.00
N GLU A 93 -3.28 -7.40 -12.01
CA GLU A 93 -3.89 -6.60 -13.07
C GLU A 93 -4.90 -5.57 -12.53
N GLU A 94 -5.65 -5.91 -11.47
CA GLU A 94 -6.61 -5.02 -10.81
C GLU A 94 -5.97 -3.78 -10.18
N ALA A 95 -4.72 -3.88 -9.73
CA ALA A 95 -3.99 -2.77 -9.11
C ALA A 95 -3.07 -2.03 -10.09
N LEU A 96 -2.90 -2.51 -11.33
CA LEU A 96 -2.10 -1.83 -12.35
C LEU A 96 -2.67 -0.45 -12.70
N ASP A 97 -4.00 -0.31 -12.76
CA ASP A 97 -4.67 0.98 -13.03
C ASP A 97 -4.28 2.08 -12.03
N THR A 98 -3.90 1.70 -10.81
CA THR A 98 -3.50 2.65 -9.76
C THR A 98 -2.14 3.28 -10.04
N VAL A 99 -1.27 2.59 -10.80
CA VAL A 99 0.13 2.99 -10.99
C VAL A 99 0.41 3.51 -12.40
N VAL A 100 -0.60 3.56 -13.27
CA VAL A 100 -0.47 4.09 -14.64
C VAL A 100 -0.06 5.56 -14.61
N GLY A 101 1.02 5.89 -15.33
CA GLY A 101 1.52 7.25 -15.44
C GLY A 101 2.40 7.71 -14.28
N ILE A 102 2.59 6.89 -13.24
CA ILE A 102 3.50 7.19 -12.13
C ILE A 102 4.94 6.91 -12.54
N THR A 103 5.82 7.88 -12.32
CA THR A 103 7.19 7.85 -12.85
C THR A 103 8.24 7.36 -11.88
N THR A 104 8.03 7.52 -10.57
CA THR A 104 9.01 7.20 -9.51
C THR A 104 8.62 5.96 -8.70
N SER A 105 9.60 5.23 -8.17
CA SER A 105 9.30 4.07 -7.31
C SER A 105 8.62 4.46 -5.98
N ASN A 106 8.97 5.61 -5.40
CA ASN A 106 8.33 6.16 -4.21
C ASN A 106 6.83 6.41 -4.42
N ASP A 107 6.46 7.06 -5.52
CA ASP A 107 5.06 7.37 -5.80
C ASP A 107 4.26 6.10 -6.07
N VAL A 108 4.84 5.13 -6.78
CA VAL A 108 4.21 3.81 -7.00
C VAL A 108 3.95 3.12 -5.66
N TRP A 109 4.95 3.10 -4.78
CA TRP A 109 4.84 2.51 -3.44
C TRP A 109 3.72 3.16 -2.61
N ASN A 110 3.69 4.50 -2.58
CA ASN A 110 2.70 5.26 -1.83
C ASN A 110 1.28 5.08 -2.38
N ALA A 111 1.13 5.06 -3.71
CA ALA A 111 -0.16 4.87 -4.37
C ALA A 111 -0.77 3.51 -4.01
N LEU A 112 0.06 2.44 -4.04
CA LEU A 112 -0.36 1.11 -3.61
C LEU A 112 -0.75 1.11 -2.13
N ALA A 113 0.11 1.61 -1.24
CA ALA A 113 -0.16 1.64 0.20
C ALA A 113 -1.48 2.36 0.53
N ASN A 114 -1.79 3.46 -0.17
CA ASN A 114 -3.03 4.21 0.00
C ASN A 114 -4.26 3.39 -0.42
N VAL A 115 -4.24 2.78 -1.62
CA VAL A 115 -5.37 1.97 -2.10
C VAL A 115 -5.64 0.77 -1.19
N TYR A 116 -4.59 0.08 -0.74
CA TYR A 116 -4.77 -1.05 0.17
C TYR A 116 -5.25 -0.64 1.55
N SER A 117 -4.77 0.49 2.08
CA SER A 117 -5.27 1.04 3.35
C SER A 117 -6.78 1.36 3.28
N GLN A 118 -7.24 1.95 2.18
CA GLN A 118 -8.66 2.24 1.95
C GLN A 118 -9.49 0.95 1.83
N ASN A 119 -9.00 -0.05 1.10
CA ASN A 119 -9.66 -1.33 0.96
C ASN A 119 -9.81 -2.07 2.30
N LEU A 120 -8.77 -2.05 3.14
CA LEU A 120 -8.81 -2.63 4.48
C LEU A 120 -9.86 -1.95 5.37
N GLN A 121 -9.89 -0.61 5.37
CA GLN A 121 -10.88 0.17 6.14
C GLN A 121 -12.31 -0.09 5.67
N ALA A 122 -12.54 -0.13 4.35
CA ALA A 122 -13.86 -0.42 3.79
C ALA A 122 -14.33 -1.83 4.16
N HIS A 123 -13.44 -2.82 4.11
CA HIS A 123 -13.74 -4.18 4.50
C HIS A 123 -14.05 -4.31 6.00
N GLU A 124 -13.27 -3.64 6.86
CA GLU A 124 -13.53 -3.59 8.30
C GLU A 124 -14.92 -2.99 8.58
N PHE A 125 -15.25 -1.86 7.95
CA PHE A 125 -16.56 -1.22 8.11
C PHE A 125 -17.70 -2.14 7.67
N GLU A 126 -17.56 -2.82 6.53
CA GLU A 126 -18.54 -3.79 6.03
C GLU A 126 -18.77 -4.93 7.03
N LEU A 127 -17.69 -5.47 7.62
CA LEU A 127 -17.78 -6.52 8.64
C LEU A 127 -18.48 -6.03 9.92
N LEU A 128 -18.14 -4.83 10.40
CA LEU A 128 -18.78 -4.23 11.57
C LEU A 128 -20.27 -3.99 11.33
N PHE A 129 -20.63 -3.51 10.14
CA PHE A 129 -22.02 -3.32 9.76
C PHE A 129 -22.79 -4.65 9.77
N LYS A 130 -22.24 -5.69 9.14
CA LYS A 130 -22.82 -7.05 9.14
C LYS A 130 -22.98 -7.61 10.56
N LEU A 131 -22.03 -7.36 11.46
CA LEU A 131 -22.15 -7.77 12.86
C LEU A 131 -23.26 -7.00 13.60
N GLN A 132 -23.41 -5.70 13.36
CA GLN A 132 -24.49 -4.90 13.94
C GLN A 132 -25.86 -5.35 13.46
N GLU A 133 -26.01 -5.67 12.18
CA GLU A 133 -27.25 -6.21 11.61
C GLU A 133 -27.64 -7.54 12.30
N LYS A 134 -26.69 -8.50 12.35
CA LYS A 134 -26.91 -9.77 13.05
C LYS A 134 -27.24 -9.59 14.54
N LYS A 135 -26.64 -8.60 15.20
CA LYS A 135 -26.96 -8.27 16.60
C LYS A 135 -28.40 -7.77 16.76
N LYS A 136 -28.89 -6.95 15.82
CA LYS A 136 -30.29 -6.47 15.82
C LYS A 136 -31.26 -7.64 15.65
N ASP A 137 -30.96 -8.56 14.72
CA ASP A 137 -31.78 -9.75 14.49
C ASP A 137 -31.85 -10.66 15.72
N LEU A 138 -30.71 -10.91 16.37
CA LEU A 138 -30.66 -11.66 17.63
C LEU A 138 -31.44 -10.98 18.76
N THR A 139 -31.38 -9.65 18.83
CA THR A 139 -32.13 -8.86 19.82
C THR A 139 -33.63 -8.95 19.57
N LEU A 140 -34.07 -8.86 18.31
CA LEU A 140 -35.47 -8.99 17.92
C LEU A 140 -36.01 -10.39 18.25
N LEU A 141 -35.23 -11.43 17.95
CA LEU A 141 -35.58 -12.81 18.32
C LEU A 141 -35.70 -13.00 19.83
N TYR A 142 -34.79 -12.42 20.61
CA TYR A 142 -34.86 -12.48 22.07
C TYR A 142 -36.13 -11.80 22.60
N VAL A 143 -36.47 -10.60 22.11
CA VAL A 143 -37.70 -9.88 22.46
C VAL A 143 -38.92 -10.76 22.15
N TYR A 144 -39.00 -11.30 20.93
CA TYR A 144 -40.10 -12.17 20.52
C TYR A 144 -40.25 -13.41 21.41
N LEU A 145 -39.14 -14.08 21.75
CA LEU A 145 -39.17 -15.26 22.62
C LEU A 145 -39.67 -14.91 24.02
N THR A 146 -39.18 -13.82 24.61
CA THR A 146 -39.61 -13.38 25.95
C THR A 146 -41.07 -12.92 26.00
N GLU A 147 -41.59 -12.35 24.91
CA GLU A 147 -43.01 -11.97 24.80
C GLU A 147 -43.92 -13.21 24.66
N SER A 148 -43.46 -14.25 23.94
CA SER A 148 -44.21 -15.51 23.81
C SER A 148 -44.27 -16.32 25.11
N GLU A 149 -43.25 -16.20 25.97
CA GLU A 149 -43.20 -16.88 27.27
C GLU A 149 -43.94 -16.11 28.38
N ASN A 150 -44.21 -14.81 28.23
CA ASN A 150 -44.88 -14.01 29.24
C ASN A 150 -45.96 -13.07 28.65
N PRO A 151 -47.21 -13.57 28.45
CA PRO A 151 -48.27 -12.85 27.74
C PRO A 151 -48.85 -11.61 28.47
N TYR A 152 -48.29 -11.19 29.61
CA TYR A 152 -48.83 -10.08 30.43
C TYR A 152 -48.04 -8.76 30.33
N LEU A 153 -46.96 -8.68 29.55
CA LEU A 153 -46.12 -7.45 29.46
C LEU A 153 -46.52 -6.46 28.36
N THR A 154 -47.50 -6.76 27.50
CA THR A 154 -47.98 -5.84 26.44
C THR A 154 -48.91 -4.74 26.95
N GLN A 155 -49.33 -4.75 28.22
CA GLN A 155 -50.33 -3.82 28.75
C GLN A 155 -49.77 -2.51 29.34
N THR A 156 -48.47 -2.41 29.64
CA THR A 156 -47.90 -1.23 30.31
C THR A 156 -47.31 -0.16 29.39
N LYS A 157 -47.24 -0.38 28.05
CA LYS A 157 -46.84 0.66 27.09
C LYS A 157 -48.00 1.51 26.53
N TYR A 158 -49.25 1.19 26.85
CA TYR A 158 -50.43 1.95 26.39
C TYR A 158 -51.13 2.78 27.48
N PHE A 159 -50.69 2.71 28.74
CA PHE A 159 -51.16 3.60 29.79
C PHE A 159 -50.00 4.49 30.25
N GLY A 160 -49.79 5.56 29.50
CA GLY A 160 -49.21 6.78 30.05
C GLY A 160 -50.24 7.42 30.99
N PHE A 161 -49.85 7.55 32.25
CA PHE A 161 -50.32 8.60 33.15
C PHE A 161 -49.13 9.49 33.48
#